data_AF-A0A498KEB7-F1
#
_entry.id   AF-A0A498KEB7-F1
#
_cell.length_a   1.000
_cell.length_b   1.000
_cell.length_c   1.000
_cell.angle_alpha   90.00
_cell.angle_beta   90.00
_cell.angle_gamma   90.00
#
_symmetry.space_group_name_H-M   'P 1'
#
loop_
_entity.id
_entity.type
_entity.pdbx_description
1 polymer ?
#
loop_
_entity_poly.entity_id
_entity_poly.type
_entity_poly.pdbx_seq_one_letter_code
_entity_poly.pdbx_strand_id
1 'polypeptide(L)'
;MLPDMSLNEDDAVNWVKDNVQSFLPETQILGISVGNEVLGVAEFELWGALLGADKNIYKAVKRLKLINIQIYTAHAEAIFTNSYPPSSCTFNNNVKKYMKPLLEFF
;
A
#
# COMPACT_ATOMS: atom_id res chain seq x y z
N MET A 1 6.32 -9.06 8.14
CA MET A 1 5.30 -9.06 7.05
C MET A 1 5.49 -7.87 6.11
N LEU A 2 5.23 -6.61 6.48
CA LEU A 2 5.40 -5.48 5.54
C LEU A 2 6.85 -5.31 5.03
N PRO A 3 7.90 -5.39 5.88
CA PRO A 3 9.29 -5.37 5.39
C PRO A 3 9.62 -6.53 4.45
N ASP A 4 9.17 -7.74 4.79
CA ASP A 4 9.42 -8.93 3.96
C ASP A 4 8.76 -8.79 2.57
N MET A 5 7.49 -8.35 2.55
CA MET A 5 6.76 -8.05 1.32
C MET A 5 7.43 -6.95 0.49
N SER A 6 8.16 -6.03 1.13
CA SER A 6 8.91 -4.98 0.44
C SER A 6 10.21 -5.49 -0.19
N LEU A 7 10.86 -6.48 0.42
CA LEU A 7 12.20 -6.94 0.03
C LEU A 7 12.15 -8.17 -0.89
N ASN A 8 11.09 -8.98 -0.81
CA ASN A 8 11.00 -10.25 -1.51
C ASN A 8 9.73 -10.32 -2.37
N GLU A 9 9.92 -10.35 -3.69
CA GLU A 9 8.82 -10.44 -4.65
C GLU A 9 8.07 -11.79 -4.57
N ASP A 10 8.76 -12.87 -4.24
CA ASP A 10 8.13 -14.20 -4.17
C ASP A 10 7.19 -14.31 -2.96
N ASP A 11 7.49 -13.62 -1.86
CA ASP A 11 6.59 -13.54 -0.69
C ASP A 11 5.28 -12.84 -1.07
N ALA A 12 5.35 -11.76 -1.85
CA ALA A 12 4.17 -11.07 -2.37
C ALA A 12 3.36 -11.95 -3.33
N VAL A 13 4.03 -12.71 -4.22
CA VAL A 13 3.35 -13.63 -5.14
C VAL A 13 2.61 -14.73 -4.38
N ASN A 14 3.27 -15.37 -3.41
CA ASN A 14 2.66 -16.42 -2.60
C ASN A 14 1.49 -15.87 -1.79
N TRP A 15 1.65 -14.70 -1.18
CA TRP A 15 0.57 -14.07 -0.43
C TRP A 15 -0.65 -13.77 -1.32
N VAL A 16 -0.46 -13.21 -2.52
CA VAL A 16 -1.58 -12.94 -3.44
C VAL A 16 -2.24 -14.24 -3.93
N LYS A 17 -1.47 -15.31 -4.17
CA LYS A 17 -2.05 -16.62 -4.51
C LYS A 17 -2.96 -17.14 -3.39
N ASP A 18 -2.43 -17.15 -2.18
CA ASP A 18 -3.06 -17.81 -1.04
C ASP A 18 -4.23 -17.00 -0.49
N ASN A 19 -4.17 -15.67 -0.55
CA ASN A 19 -5.13 -14.77 0.11
C ASN A 19 -6.09 -14.06 -0.86
N VAL A 20 -5.81 -14.07 -2.17
CA VAL A 20 -6.65 -13.39 -3.17
C VAL A 20 -7.08 -14.37 -4.24
N GLN A 21 -6.14 -14.94 -4.99
CA GLN A 21 -6.46 -15.81 -6.12
C GLN A 21 -7.30 -17.02 -5.71
N SER A 22 -7.00 -17.63 -4.56
CA SER A 22 -7.69 -18.82 -4.05
C SER A 22 -9.17 -18.60 -3.71
N PHE A 23 -9.63 -17.35 -3.65
CA PHE A 23 -11.01 -16.99 -3.34
C PHE A 23 -11.77 -16.41 -4.54
N LEU A 24 -11.10 -16.25 -5.69
CA LEU A 24 -11.72 -15.77 -6.91
C LEU A 24 -12.19 -16.96 -7.76
N PRO A 25 -13.41 -16.91 -8.35
CA PRO A 25 -14.35 -15.79 -8.37
C PRO A 25 -15.43 -15.80 -7.26
N GLU A 26 -15.43 -16.79 -6.37
CA GLU A 26 -16.50 -16.99 -5.37
C GLU A 26 -16.66 -15.80 -4.41
N THR A 27 -15.56 -15.10 -4.11
CA THR A 27 -15.55 -13.85 -3.37
C THR A 27 -15.22 -12.69 -4.30
N GLN A 28 -16.05 -11.65 -4.34
CA GLN A 28 -15.78 -10.47 -5.15
C GLN A 28 -14.74 -9.56 -4.46
N ILE A 29 -13.46 -9.88 -4.64
CA ILE A 29 -12.36 -9.04 -4.18
C ILE A 29 -12.11 -7.94 -5.21
N LEU A 30 -12.16 -6.67 -4.79
CA LEU A 30 -12.00 -5.50 -5.65
C LEU A 30 -10.62 -4.83 -5.52
N GLY A 31 -9.91 -5.08 -4.44
CA GLY A 31 -8.62 -4.48 -4.21
C GLY A 31 -7.93 -4.95 -2.94
N ILE A 32 -6.70 -4.51 -2.78
CA ILE A 32 -5.80 -4.85 -1.68
C ILE A 32 -5.29 -3.55 -1.08
N SER A 33 -5.57 -3.33 0.21
CA SER A 33 -4.93 -2.28 1.00
C SER A 33 -3.61 -2.81 1.55
N VAL A 34 -2.49 -2.29 1.07
CA VAL A 34 -1.17 -2.66 1.57
C VAL A 34 -0.83 -1.79 2.77
N GLY A 35 -0.84 -2.41 3.95
CA GLY A 35 -0.67 -1.71 5.22
C GLY A 35 -1.92 -0.93 5.67
N ASN A 36 -1.91 -0.52 6.94
CA ASN A 36 -2.95 0.30 7.55
C ASN A 36 -2.28 1.40 8.36
N GLU A 37 -2.50 2.66 7.97
CA GLU A 37 -2.02 3.86 8.67
C GLU A 37 -0.51 3.91 8.92
N VAL A 38 0.26 3.24 8.06
CA VAL A 38 1.70 3.01 8.26
C VAL A 38 2.48 4.31 8.48
N LEU A 39 2.15 5.38 7.76
CA LEU A 39 2.84 6.68 7.89
C LEU A 39 2.41 7.48 9.14
N GLY A 40 1.60 6.90 10.02
CA GLY A 40 1.23 7.44 11.33
C GLY A 40 1.76 6.63 12.51
N VAL A 41 2.39 5.47 12.28
CA VAL A 41 2.93 4.62 13.34
C VAL A 41 4.32 5.09 13.81
N ALA A 42 4.72 4.69 15.01
CA ALA A 42 6.00 5.08 15.61
C ALA A 42 7.22 4.40 14.94
N GLU A 43 7.02 3.24 14.30
CA GLU A 43 8.09 2.48 13.65
C GLU A 43 8.43 3.05 12.26
N PHE A 44 9.35 4.02 12.21
CA PHE A 44 9.79 4.66 10.97
C PHE A 44 10.36 3.72 9.90
N GLU A 45 10.87 2.55 10.29
CA GLU A 45 11.34 1.52 9.35
C GLU A 45 10.21 1.02 8.44
N LEU A 46 8.98 0.95 8.96
CA LEU A 46 7.80 0.52 8.19
C LEU A 46 7.44 1.54 7.09
N TRP A 47 7.74 2.82 7.30
CA TRP A 47 7.45 3.88 6.32
C TRP A 47 8.27 3.69 5.05
N GLY A 48 9.53 3.25 5.21
CA GLY A 48 10.42 2.95 4.08
C GLY A 48 10.04 1.68 3.31
N ALA A 49 9.40 0.71 3.98
CA ALA A 49 8.97 -0.54 3.38
C ALA A 49 7.70 -0.42 2.53
N LEU A 50 6.85 0.59 2.80
CA LEU A 50 5.50 0.67 2.21
C LEU A 50 5.51 0.66 0.68
N LEU A 51 6.30 1.53 0.05
CA LEU A 51 6.37 1.63 -1.41
C LEU A 51 6.87 0.34 -2.07
N GLY A 52 7.84 -0.35 -1.45
CA GLY A 52 8.35 -1.61 -1.98
C GLY A 52 7.29 -2.70 -1.90
N ALA A 53 6.55 -2.78 -0.79
CA ALA A 53 5.46 -3.72 -0.62
C ALA A 53 4.33 -3.47 -1.63
N ASP A 54 3.92 -2.20 -1.82
CA ASP A 54 2.93 -1.79 -2.83
C ASP A 54 3.33 -2.26 -4.24
N LYS A 55 4.58 -2.01 -4.63
CA LYS A 55 5.13 -2.42 -5.93
C LYS A 55 5.14 -3.94 -6.10
N ASN A 56 5.52 -4.68 -5.06
CA ASN A 56 5.62 -6.13 -5.15
C ASN A 56 4.24 -6.79 -5.20
N ILE A 57 3.27 -6.32 -4.42
CA ILE A 57 1.88 -6.78 -4.51
C ILE A 57 1.28 -6.45 -5.89
N TYR A 58 1.53 -5.25 -6.42
CA TYR A 58 1.10 -4.90 -7.78
C TYR A 58 1.69 -5.83 -8.84
N LYS A 59 3.01 -6.08 -8.78
CA LYS A 59 3.68 -7.03 -9.68
C LYS A 59 3.11 -8.44 -9.55
N ALA A 60 2.82 -8.89 -8.32
CA ALA A 60 2.24 -10.20 -8.05
C ALA A 60 0.86 -10.34 -8.71
N VAL A 61 -0.04 -9.36 -8.51
CA VAL A 61 -1.36 -9.31 -9.15
C VAL A 61 -1.24 -9.35 -10.68
N LYS A 62 -0.31 -8.59 -11.27
CA LYS A 62 -0.03 -8.62 -12.71
C LYS A 62 0.50 -9.97 -13.19
N ARG A 63 1.46 -10.57 -12.46
CA ARG A 63 2.08 -11.87 -12.77
C ARG A 63 1.05 -13.00 -12.76
N LEU A 64 0.11 -12.95 -11.81
CA LEU A 64 -0.98 -13.92 -11.67
C LEU A 64 -2.17 -13.64 -12.61
N LYS A 65 -2.08 -12.56 -13.41
CA LYS A 65 -3.12 -12.15 -14.38
C LYS A 65 -4.49 -11.92 -13.72
N LEU A 66 -4.50 -11.48 -12.46
CA LEU A 66 -5.74 -11.12 -11.78
C LEU A 66 -6.22 -9.77 -12.34
N ILE A 67 -7.44 -9.76 -12.87
CA ILE A 67 -8.06 -8.57 -13.46
C ILE A 67 -8.88 -7.83 -12.41
N ASN A 68 -8.99 -6.51 -12.55
CA ASN A 68 -9.84 -5.64 -11.72
C ASN A 68 -9.53 -5.63 -10.21
N ILE A 69 -8.30 -5.97 -9.81
CA ILE A 69 -7.83 -5.81 -8.42
C ILE A 69 -7.05 -4.50 -8.32
N GLN A 70 -7.57 -3.54 -7.55
CA GLN A 70 -6.90 -2.27 -7.27
C GLN A 70 -5.88 -2.42 -6.12
N ILE A 71 -4.75 -1.74 -6.22
CA ILE A 71 -3.76 -1.67 -5.14
C ILE A 71 -3.79 -0.26 -4.57
N TYR A 72 -3.88 -0.15 -3.25
CA TYR A 72 -3.88 1.13 -2.54
C TYR A 72 -3.31 0.93 -1.13
N THR A 73 -3.11 2.02 -0.40
CA THR A 73 -2.73 1.99 1.01
C THR A 73 -3.63 2.94 1.80
N ALA A 74 -3.99 2.54 3.02
CA ALA A 74 -4.83 3.34 3.90
C ALA A 74 -3.99 4.25 4.78
N HIS A 75 -4.44 5.51 4.93
CA HIS A 75 -3.77 6.50 5.77
C HIS A 75 -4.74 7.13 6.76
N ALA A 76 -4.27 7.35 7.99
CA ALA A 76 -4.96 8.17 8.98
C ALA A 76 -4.93 9.65 8.59
N GLU A 77 -5.91 10.45 9.02
CA GLU A 77 -5.90 11.91 8.83
C GLU A 77 -4.63 12.57 9.44
N ALA A 78 -4.05 11.94 10.47
CA ALA A 78 -2.86 12.43 11.18
C ALA A 78 -1.62 12.66 10.29
N ILE A 79 -1.63 12.19 9.04
CA ILE A 79 -0.57 12.49 8.08
C ILE A 79 -0.62 13.92 7.54
N PHE A 80 -1.69 14.69 7.80
CA PHE A 80 -1.81 16.08 7.43
C PHE A 80 -1.25 17.03 8.51
N THR A 81 -0.60 18.12 8.09
CA THR A 81 -0.23 19.24 8.98
C THR A 81 -1.38 20.22 9.16
N ASN A 82 -2.16 20.43 8.11
CA ASN A 82 -3.36 21.25 8.13
C ASN A 82 -4.43 20.54 7.31
N SER A 83 -5.69 20.56 7.76
CA SER A 83 -6.84 20.04 7.01
C SER A 83 -7.97 21.07 6.84
N TYR A 84 -7.82 22.30 7.38
CA TYR A 84 -8.83 23.36 7.27
C TYR A 84 -8.24 24.73 6.84
N PRO A 85 -8.88 25.46 5.91
CA PRO A 85 -9.96 24.98 5.04
C PRO A 85 -9.46 23.83 4.14
N PRO A 86 -10.35 22.97 3.60
CA PRO A 86 -9.93 21.82 2.79
C PRO A 86 -9.00 22.17 1.62
N SER A 87 -9.18 23.36 1.02
CA SER A 87 -8.31 23.88 -0.05
C SER A 87 -6.86 24.15 0.36
N SER A 88 -6.59 24.20 1.67
CA SER A 88 -5.26 24.45 2.26
C SER A 88 -4.69 23.22 2.94
N CYS A 89 -5.24 22.03 2.66
CA CYS A 89 -4.77 20.77 3.23
C CYS A 89 -3.36 20.43 2.73
N THR A 90 -2.46 20.05 3.62
CA THR A 90 -1.08 19.66 3.25
C THR A 90 -0.58 18.49 4.09
N PHE A 91 0.18 17.58 3.47
CA PHE A 91 0.88 16.51 4.19
C PHE A 91 1.94 17.06 5.15
N ASN A 92 2.16 16.34 6.24
CA ASN A 92 3.26 16.57 7.15
C ASN A 92 4.60 16.45 6.45
N ASN A 93 5.52 17.38 6.72
CA ASN A 93 6.86 17.40 6.13
C ASN A 93 7.62 16.07 6.35
N ASN A 94 7.41 15.40 7.48
CA ASN A 94 8.02 14.10 7.77
C ASN A 94 7.49 12.98 6.84
N VAL A 95 6.23 13.10 6.43
CA VAL A 95 5.52 12.13 5.59
C VAL A 95 5.76 12.39 4.10
N LYS A 96 5.95 13.66 3.69
CA LYS A 96 6.10 14.06 2.28
C LYS A 96 7.10 13.22 1.48
N LYS A 97 8.25 12.87 2.09
CA LYS A 97 9.30 12.08 1.42
C LYS A 97 8.87 10.66 1.07
N TYR A 98 7.89 10.10 1.77
CA TYR A 98 7.30 8.78 1.50
C TYR A 98 6.01 8.89 0.68
N MET A 99 5.19 9.92 0.95
CA MET A 99 3.92 10.12 0.24
C MET A 99 4.12 10.46 -1.24
N LYS A 100 5.10 11.31 -1.57
CA LYS A 100 5.36 11.68 -2.98
C LYS A 100 5.56 10.47 -3.90
N PRO A 101 6.50 9.54 -3.61
CA PRO A 101 6.69 8.39 -4.49
C PRO A 101 5.52 7.38 -4.46
N LEU A 102 4.70 7.34 -3.39
CA LEU A 102 3.46 6.56 -3.39
C LEU A 102 2.43 7.14 -4.37
N LEU A 103 2.23 8.46 -4.34
CA LEU A 103 1.33 9.16 -5.26
C LEU A 103 1.78 9.11 -6.72
N GLU A 104 3.08 9.03 -6.99
CA GLU A 104 3.63 8.82 -8.34
C GLU A 104 3.47 7.37 -8.82
N PHE A 105 3.28 6.43 -7.89
CA PHE A 105 3.16 5.01 -8.21
C PHE A 105 1.72 4.59 -8.53
N PHE A 106 0.74 5.09 -7.76
CA PHE A 106 -0.69 4.86 -8.02
C PHE A 106 -1.17 5.63 -9.26
#